data_AF-B0BN11-F1
#
_entry.id   AF-B0BN11-F1
#
_cell.length_a   1.000
_cell.length_b   1.000
_cell.length_c   1.000
_cell.angle_alpha   90.00
_cell.angle_beta   90.00
_cell.angle_gamma   90.00
#
_symmetry.space_group_name_H-M   'P 1'
#
loop_
_entity.id
_entity.type
_entity.pdbx_description
1 polymer ?
#
loop_
_entity_poly.entity_id
_entity_poly.type
_entity_poly.pdbx_seq_one_letter_code
_entity_poly.pdbx_strand_id
1 'polypeptide(L)'
;MATFSRQEFFQQLLQGCLLPTVQQGLDQIWLLLTICFACRLLWRLGLPSYLKHASTVAGGFFSLYHFFQLHMVWVVLLSLLCYLVLFLCRHSSHRGVFLSVTILIYLLMGEMHMVDTVTWHKMRGAPWDLTVSRPLNVELPRSMVEVVTSWNLPMSYWLNNYVFKNALRLGTFSAVLVTYAASALLHGFSFHLAAVLLSLAFITYVEHVLRKRLAQILSACILSKRCLPDCSHRHRLGLGVRALNLLFGALAVFHLAYLGSLFDVDVDDTTEEQGYGMAYTVHKWSELSWASHWVTFGCWIFYRLIG
;
A
#
# COMPACT_ATOMS: atom_id res chain seq x y z
N MET A 1 32.58 3.28 7.85
CA MET A 1 31.14 2.99 7.96
C MET A 1 30.87 2.46 9.36
N ALA A 2 30.13 3.21 10.17
CA ALA A 2 29.74 2.76 11.50
C ALA A 2 28.71 1.64 11.38
N THR A 3 28.97 0.51 12.03
CA THR A 3 28.01 -0.60 12.12
C THR A 3 26.99 -0.24 13.19
N PHE A 4 25.75 0.06 12.78
CA PHE A 4 24.68 0.31 13.75
C PHE A 4 24.52 -0.90 14.67
N SER A 5 24.60 -0.64 15.98
CA SER A 5 24.28 -1.64 16.98
C SER A 5 22.78 -1.97 16.92
N ARG A 6 22.40 -3.18 17.32
CA ARG A 6 20.97 -3.58 17.36
C ARG A 6 20.11 -2.60 18.17
N GLN A 7 20.69 -1.98 19.21
CA GLN A 7 19.99 -1.00 20.05
C GLN A 7 19.67 0.29 19.27
N GLU A 8 20.61 0.80 18.48
CA GLU A 8 20.40 2.00 17.66
C GLU A 8 19.33 1.79 16.59
N PHE A 9 19.32 0.60 15.96
CA PHE A 9 18.27 0.23 15.00
C PHE A 9 16.87 0.23 15.63
N PHE A 10 16.70 -0.39 16.80
CA PHE A 10 15.40 -0.39 17.48
C PHE A 10 14.99 0.99 17.98
N GLN A 11 15.94 1.83 18.40
CA GLN A 11 15.65 3.23 18.75
C GLN A 11 15.17 4.02 17.53
N GLN A 12 15.83 3.87 16.38
CA GLN A 12 15.41 4.53 15.14
C GLN A 12 14.05 4.03 14.66
N LEU A 13 13.75 2.73 14.76
CA LEU A 13 12.42 2.20 14.41
C LEU A 13 11.33 2.76 15.33
N LEU A 14 11.61 2.82 16.63
CA LEU A 14 10.66 3.35 17.61
C LEU A 14 10.40 4.84 17.39
N GLN A 15 11.45 5.63 17.20
CA GLN A 15 11.35 7.09 17.06
C GLN A 15 10.92 7.52 15.66
N GLY A 16 11.40 6.84 14.61
CA GLY A 16 11.16 7.19 13.22
C GLY A 16 9.84 6.65 12.66
N CYS A 17 9.34 5.52 13.16
CA CYS A 17 8.14 4.88 12.60
C CYS A 17 7.03 4.67 13.63
N LEU A 18 7.34 4.05 14.77
CA LEU A 18 6.30 3.56 15.68
C LEU A 18 5.63 4.69 16.47
N LEU A 19 6.42 5.56 17.09
CA LEU A 19 5.94 6.71 17.84
C LEU A 19 5.13 7.68 16.97
N PRO A 20 5.61 8.14 15.78
CA PRO A 20 4.82 9.03 14.95
C PRO A 20 3.55 8.37 14.41
N THR A 21 3.55 7.06 14.12
CA THR A 21 2.34 6.35 13.69
C THR A 21 1.30 6.27 14.80
N VAL A 22 1.73 5.94 16.03
CA VAL A 22 0.85 5.91 17.20
C VAL A 22 0.33 7.31 17.51
N GLN A 23 1.19 8.31 17.42
CA GLN A 23 0.82 9.71 17.67
C GLN A 23 -0.18 10.22 16.63
N GLN A 24 0.05 9.96 15.34
CA GLN A 24 -0.91 10.26 14.27
C GLN A 24 -2.24 9.53 14.45
N GLY A 25 -2.20 8.24 14.81
CA GLY A 25 -3.41 7.46 15.07
C GLY A 25 -4.19 7.99 16.28
N LEU A 26 -3.49 8.37 17.34
CA LEU A 26 -4.10 8.99 18.51
C LEU A 26 -4.68 10.35 18.16
N ASP A 27 -3.92 11.23 17.49
CA ASP A 27 -4.33 12.58 17.08
C ASP A 27 -5.63 12.57 16.26
N GLN A 28 -5.86 11.52 15.46
CA GLN A 28 -7.08 11.39 14.67
C GLN A 28 -8.28 10.80 15.44
N ILE A 29 -8.06 9.99 16.49
CA ILE A 29 -9.13 9.19 17.12
C ILE A 29 -9.51 9.71 18.51
N TRP A 30 -8.60 10.37 19.23
CA TRP A 30 -8.79 10.76 20.64
C TRP A 30 -10.03 11.63 20.86
N LEU A 31 -10.30 12.57 19.93
CA LEU A 31 -11.44 13.47 20.04
C LEU A 31 -12.77 12.71 19.95
N LEU A 32 -12.87 11.77 19.01
CA LEU A 32 -14.08 10.97 18.82
C LEU A 32 -14.33 10.05 20.02
N LEU A 33 -13.27 9.50 20.62
CA LEU A 33 -13.36 8.73 21.86
C LEU A 33 -13.81 9.59 23.04
N THR A 34 -13.31 10.82 23.14
CA THR A 34 -13.68 11.78 24.20
C THR A 34 -15.15 12.17 24.10
N ILE A 35 -15.63 12.49 22.89
CA ILE A 35 -17.05 12.81 22.65
C ILE A 35 -17.93 11.60 22.95
N CYS A 36 -17.54 10.40 22.49
CA CYS A 36 -18.27 9.17 22.80
C CYS A 36 -18.35 8.89 24.31
N PHE A 37 -17.24 9.08 25.03
CA PHE A 37 -17.19 8.89 26.48
C PHE A 37 -18.09 9.90 27.21
N ALA A 38 -18.02 11.18 26.84
CA ALA A 38 -18.87 12.23 27.38
C ALA A 38 -20.37 11.95 27.14
N CYS A 39 -20.74 11.57 25.91
CA CYS A 39 -22.12 11.18 25.57
C CYS A 39 -22.61 9.99 26.41
N ARG A 40 -21.76 8.97 26.62
CA ARG A 40 -22.10 7.81 27.47
C ARG A 40 -22.27 8.19 28.94
N LEU A 41 -21.43 9.09 29.45
CA LEU A 41 -21.54 9.60 30.81
C LEU A 41 -22.84 10.39 31.01
N LEU A 42 -23.13 11.32 30.09
CA LEU A 42 -24.38 12.10 30.08
C LEU A 42 -25.63 11.20 30.02
N TRP A 43 -25.55 10.06 29.32
CA TRP A 43 -26.67 9.11 29.24
C TRP A 43 -26.92 8.36 30.55
N ARG A 44 -25.87 8.13 31.34
CA ARG A 44 -25.96 7.54 32.70
C ARG A 44 -26.46 8.53 33.74
N LEU A 45 -26.35 9.83 33.49
CA LEU A 45 -26.91 10.86 34.36
C LEU A 45 -28.44 10.93 34.18
N GLY A 46 -29.16 11.20 35.27
CA GLY A 46 -30.62 11.36 35.32
C GLY A 46 -31.16 12.62 34.65
N LEU A 47 -30.50 13.10 33.59
CA LEU A 47 -30.88 14.30 32.86
C LEU A 47 -32.16 14.10 32.03
N PRO A 48 -32.94 15.17 31.79
CA PRO A 48 -34.11 15.12 30.93
C PRO A 48 -33.74 14.82 29.46
N SER A 49 -34.65 14.15 28.75
CA SER A 49 -34.40 13.59 27.41
C SER A 49 -33.96 14.63 26.36
N TYR A 50 -34.54 15.84 26.40
CA TYR A 50 -34.21 16.90 25.44
C TYR A 50 -32.74 17.35 25.54
N LEU A 51 -32.17 17.42 26.77
CA LEU A 51 -30.76 17.76 26.95
C LEU A 51 -29.85 16.67 26.40
N LYS A 52 -30.25 15.40 26.58
CA LYS A 52 -29.49 14.28 26.06
C LYS A 52 -29.48 14.28 24.52
N HIS A 53 -30.63 14.48 23.88
CA HIS A 53 -30.70 14.62 22.43
C HIS A 53 -29.93 15.83 21.91
N ALA A 54 -30.09 17.01 22.53
CA ALA A 54 -29.34 18.21 22.16
C ALA A 54 -27.82 17.98 22.26
N SER A 55 -27.35 17.31 23.31
CA SER A 55 -25.93 16.99 23.49
C SER A 55 -25.39 16.06 22.40
N THR A 56 -26.18 15.05 21.98
CA THR A 56 -25.77 14.15 20.90
C THR A 56 -25.74 14.84 19.54
N VAL A 57 -26.69 15.76 19.28
CA VAL A 57 -26.72 16.55 18.05
C VAL A 57 -25.53 17.51 18.01
N ALA A 58 -25.29 18.26 19.08
CA ALA A 58 -24.15 19.18 19.18
C ALA A 58 -22.82 18.43 19.05
N GLY A 59 -22.67 17.27 19.70
CA GLY A 59 -21.49 16.40 19.58
C GLY A 59 -21.26 15.91 18.15
N GLY A 60 -22.32 15.49 17.45
CA GLY A 60 -22.23 15.06 16.06
C GLY A 60 -21.81 16.18 15.10
N PHE A 61 -22.39 17.38 15.23
CA PHE A 61 -22.00 18.55 14.45
C PHE A 61 -20.56 18.98 14.74
N PHE A 62 -20.15 18.96 16.00
CA PHE A 62 -18.77 19.28 16.39
C PHE A 62 -17.77 18.27 15.81
N SER A 63 -18.08 16.96 15.84
CA SER A 63 -17.26 15.94 15.17
C SER A 63 -17.15 16.19 13.67
N LEU A 64 -18.27 16.44 12.99
CA LEU A 64 -18.26 16.74 11.56
C LEU A 64 -17.42 17.97 11.22
N TYR A 65 -17.53 19.04 12.00
CA TYR A 65 -16.73 20.25 11.83
C TYR A 65 -15.23 20.00 12.04
N HIS A 66 -14.87 19.21 13.06
CA HIS A 66 -13.46 18.92 13.32
C HIS A 66 -12.78 18.16 12.17
N PHE A 67 -13.43 17.14 11.63
CA PHE A 67 -12.87 16.31 10.55
C PHE A 67 -12.98 16.95 9.15
N PHE A 68 -14.10 17.61 8.86
CA PHE A 68 -14.41 18.10 7.52
C PHE A 68 -14.38 19.63 7.39
N GLN A 69 -14.17 20.36 8.49
CA GLN A 69 -14.14 21.83 8.49
C GLN A 69 -15.40 22.40 7.81
N LEU A 70 -15.26 23.37 6.91
CA LEU A 70 -16.38 23.93 6.14
C LEU A 70 -17.02 22.91 5.17
N HIS A 71 -16.35 21.82 4.83
CA HIS A 71 -16.88 20.80 3.93
C HIS A 71 -17.99 19.95 4.58
N MET A 72 -18.19 20.04 5.91
CA MET A 72 -19.32 19.39 6.58
C MET A 72 -20.69 19.80 6.01
N VAL A 73 -20.78 20.98 5.39
CA VAL A 73 -22.00 21.51 4.78
C VAL A 73 -22.58 20.52 3.76
N TRP A 74 -21.74 19.85 2.98
CA TRP A 74 -22.20 18.87 1.98
C TRP A 74 -22.86 17.64 2.63
N VAL A 75 -22.26 17.10 3.69
CA VAL A 75 -22.81 15.97 4.44
C VAL A 75 -24.15 16.36 5.08
N VAL A 76 -24.24 17.57 5.63
CA VAL A 76 -25.47 18.11 6.23
C VAL A 76 -26.54 18.33 5.16
N LEU A 77 -26.19 18.91 4.00
CA LEU A 77 -27.12 19.13 2.89
C LEU A 77 -27.70 17.82 2.35
N LEU A 78 -26.86 16.79 2.17
CA LEU A 78 -27.34 15.47 1.78
C LEU A 78 -28.31 14.89 2.81
N SER A 79 -28.01 15.04 4.10
CA SER A 79 -28.87 14.55 5.19
C SER A 79 -30.22 15.27 5.22
N LEU A 80 -30.23 16.59 5.03
CA LEU A 80 -31.45 17.41 4.95
C LEU A 80 -32.28 17.06 3.71
N LEU A 81 -31.62 16.87 2.56
CA LEU A 81 -32.27 16.45 1.32
C LEU A 81 -32.92 15.06 1.47
N CYS A 82 -32.22 14.12 2.09
CA CYS A 82 -32.76 12.79 2.40
C CYS A 82 -33.99 12.86 3.31
N TYR A 83 -33.91 13.68 4.37
CA TYR A 83 -35.05 13.91 5.27
C TYR A 83 -36.24 14.52 4.54
N LEU A 84 -36.01 15.52 3.69
CA LEU A 84 -37.04 16.17 2.88
C LEU A 84 -37.74 15.15 1.96
N VAL A 85 -36.98 14.31 1.26
CA VAL A 85 -37.56 13.26 0.38
C VAL A 85 -38.38 12.26 1.20
N LEU A 86 -37.88 11.82 2.35
CA LEU A 86 -38.61 10.91 3.24
C LEU A 86 -39.89 11.55 3.80
N PHE A 87 -39.86 12.85 4.10
CA PHE A 87 -41.01 13.61 4.57
C PHE A 87 -42.06 13.77 3.48
N LEU A 88 -41.68 14.20 2.28
CA LEU A 88 -42.58 14.37 1.13
C LEU A 88 -43.17 13.04 0.65
N CYS A 89 -42.39 11.97 0.69
CA CYS A 89 -42.82 10.63 0.28
C CYS A 89 -43.30 9.76 1.45
N ARG A 90 -43.63 10.31 2.62
CA ARG A 90 -43.96 9.55 3.83
C ARG A 90 -45.07 8.50 3.62
N HIS A 91 -46.05 8.83 2.78
CA HIS A 91 -47.20 8.00 2.47
C HIS A 91 -47.08 7.20 1.16
N SER A 92 -45.96 7.32 0.44
CA SER A 92 -45.72 6.61 -0.83
C SER A 92 -45.05 5.25 -0.61
N SER A 93 -45.53 4.22 -1.33
CA SER A 93 -44.92 2.89 -1.32
C SER A 93 -43.51 2.86 -1.94
N HIS A 94 -43.16 3.86 -2.75
CA HIS A 94 -41.88 3.94 -3.48
C HIS A 94 -40.86 4.88 -2.84
N ARG A 95 -41.08 5.34 -1.61
CA ARG A 95 -40.19 6.29 -0.90
C ARG A 95 -38.70 5.92 -0.92
N GLY A 96 -38.38 4.62 -0.87
CA GLY A 96 -37.01 4.14 -0.95
C GLY A 96 -36.37 4.34 -2.32
N VAL A 97 -37.14 4.20 -3.41
CA VAL A 97 -36.66 4.44 -4.78
C VAL A 97 -36.38 5.93 -4.98
N PHE A 98 -37.30 6.81 -4.54
CA PHE A 98 -37.10 8.25 -4.60
C PHE A 98 -35.85 8.68 -3.81
N LEU A 99 -35.69 8.17 -2.58
CA LEU A 99 -34.50 8.43 -1.77
C LEU A 99 -33.21 7.99 -2.47
N SER A 100 -33.17 6.77 -3.01
CA SER A 100 -32.00 6.23 -3.70
C SER A 100 -31.65 7.03 -4.96
N VAL A 101 -32.64 7.41 -5.77
CA VAL A 101 -32.44 8.25 -6.97
C VAL A 101 -31.90 9.62 -6.59
N THR A 102 -32.44 10.24 -5.53
CA THR A 102 -31.95 11.54 -5.04
C THR A 102 -30.51 11.47 -4.53
N ILE A 103 -30.15 10.43 -3.76
CA ILE A 103 -28.78 10.21 -3.29
C ILE A 103 -27.84 10.03 -4.49
N LEU A 104 -28.23 9.20 -5.47
CA LEU A 104 -27.43 8.94 -6.66
C LEU A 104 -27.17 10.22 -7.47
N ILE A 105 -28.20 11.03 -7.72
CA ILE A 105 -28.07 12.30 -8.44
C ILE A 105 -27.14 13.25 -7.67
N TYR A 106 -27.29 13.35 -6.35
CA TYR A 106 -26.44 14.20 -5.51
C TYR A 106 -24.96 13.77 -5.58
N LEU A 107 -24.68 12.47 -5.50
CA LEU A 107 -23.32 11.93 -5.60
C LEU A 107 -22.73 12.12 -7.00
N LEU A 108 -23.50 11.90 -8.07
CA LEU A 108 -23.06 12.13 -9.44
C LEU A 108 -22.81 13.61 -9.73
N MET A 109 -23.65 14.50 -9.19
CA MET A 109 -23.45 15.94 -9.31
C MET A 109 -22.17 16.39 -8.59
N GLY A 110 -21.88 15.84 -7.40
CA GLY A 110 -20.61 16.09 -6.73
C GLY A 110 -19.40 15.54 -7.48
N GLU A 111 -19.55 14.42 -8.18
CA GLU A 111 -18.48 13.81 -9.00
C GLU A 111 -18.22 14.56 -10.31
N MET A 112 -19.24 15.14 -10.93
CA MET A 112 -19.13 15.82 -12.22
C MET A 112 -18.94 17.34 -12.12
N HIS A 113 -19.33 17.98 -11.01
CA HIS A 113 -19.54 19.44 -11.00
C HIS A 113 -18.82 20.21 -9.88
N MET A 114 -18.25 19.57 -8.85
CA MET A 114 -17.70 20.31 -7.69
C MET A 114 -16.52 19.63 -6.97
N VAL A 115 -15.51 20.47 -6.71
CA VAL A 115 -14.44 20.34 -5.70
C VAL A 115 -13.34 19.32 -6.04
N ASP A 116 -12.08 19.76 -5.91
CA ASP A 116 -10.85 18.97 -5.91
C ASP A 116 -11.11 17.48 -5.57
N THR A 117 -10.69 16.58 -6.45
CA THR A 117 -10.94 15.13 -6.32
C THR A 117 -10.51 14.63 -4.94
N VAL A 118 -9.43 15.16 -4.37
CA VAL A 118 -8.93 14.82 -3.04
C VAL A 118 -9.94 15.17 -1.95
N THR A 119 -10.59 16.32 -2.05
CA THR A 119 -11.54 16.81 -1.07
C THR A 119 -12.91 16.13 -1.21
N TRP A 120 -13.35 15.85 -2.44
CA TRP A 120 -14.54 15.05 -2.71
C TRP A 120 -14.40 13.59 -2.21
N HIS A 121 -13.24 12.98 -2.45
CA HIS A 121 -12.95 11.62 -1.97
C HIS A 121 -12.91 11.52 -0.44
N LYS A 122 -12.43 12.56 0.26
CA LYS A 122 -12.48 12.63 1.73
C LYS A 122 -13.92 12.59 2.26
N MET A 123 -14.87 13.27 1.62
CA MET A 123 -16.26 13.38 2.09
C MET A 123 -17.14 12.15 1.81
N ARG A 124 -16.97 11.48 0.65
CA ARG A 124 -17.88 10.39 0.23
C ARG A 124 -17.74 9.10 1.06
N GLY A 125 -16.78 9.05 1.99
CA GLY A 125 -16.50 7.86 2.77
C GLY A 125 -16.30 6.64 1.88
N ALA A 126 -15.53 6.77 0.79
CA ALA A 126 -15.08 5.61 0.03
C ALA A 126 -14.47 4.62 1.05
N PRO A 127 -14.71 3.30 0.93
CA PRO A 127 -14.24 2.36 1.92
C PRO A 127 -12.75 2.63 2.08
N TRP A 128 -12.35 3.02 3.29
CA TRP A 128 -10.96 3.15 3.66
C TRP A 128 -10.36 1.74 3.75
N ASP A 129 -10.31 1.06 2.62
CA ASP A 129 -9.24 0.15 2.28
C ASP A 129 -8.33 0.89 1.29
N LEU A 130 -7.97 2.14 1.65
CA LEU A 130 -6.89 2.90 1.02
C LEU A 130 -5.55 2.30 1.47
N THR A 131 -5.46 0.97 1.43
CA THR A 131 -4.22 0.26 1.65
C THR A 131 -3.34 0.62 0.48
N VAL A 132 -2.49 1.63 0.68
CA VAL A 132 -1.48 2.07 -0.29
C VAL A 132 -0.35 1.05 -0.35
N SER A 133 -0.06 0.41 0.78
CA SER A 133 0.94 -0.65 0.87
C SER A 133 0.60 -1.65 1.98
N ARG A 134 1.17 -2.85 1.90
CA ARG A 134 1.17 -3.84 3.00
C ARG A 134 2.58 -3.88 3.59
N PRO A 135 2.89 -3.05 4.61
CA PRO A 135 4.27 -2.82 5.06
C PRO A 135 4.97 -4.10 5.51
N LEU A 136 4.27 -4.97 6.24
CA LEU A 136 4.84 -6.26 6.70
C LEU A 136 5.28 -7.15 5.53
N ASN A 137 4.55 -7.13 4.42
CA ASN A 137 4.86 -7.91 3.22
C ASN A 137 5.98 -7.28 2.38
N VAL A 138 6.28 -5.99 2.59
CA VAL A 138 7.37 -5.26 1.94
C VAL A 138 8.68 -5.45 2.71
N GLU A 139 8.63 -5.35 4.04
CA GLU A 139 9.80 -5.47 4.91
C GLU A 139 10.23 -6.91 5.19
N LEU A 140 9.26 -7.82 5.36
CA LEU A 140 9.49 -9.24 5.58
C LEU A 140 8.87 -10.07 4.44
N PRO A 141 9.30 -9.84 3.19
CA PRO A 141 8.70 -10.48 2.05
C PRO A 141 9.03 -11.97 2.04
N ARG A 142 8.05 -12.78 1.64
CA ARG A 142 8.35 -14.14 1.20
C ARG A 142 9.20 -14.10 -0.05
N SER A 143 8.94 -13.19 -1.00
CA SER A 143 9.59 -13.11 -2.33
C SER A 143 9.58 -11.69 -2.90
N MET A 144 10.41 -11.39 -3.89
CA MET A 144 10.44 -10.08 -4.56
C MET A 144 9.11 -9.75 -5.28
N VAL A 145 8.40 -10.78 -5.78
CA VAL A 145 7.04 -10.61 -6.34
C VAL A 145 6.07 -10.08 -5.28
N GLU A 146 6.23 -10.50 -4.03
CA GLU A 146 5.39 -10.02 -2.93
C GLU A 146 5.70 -8.56 -2.58
N VAL A 147 6.98 -8.16 -2.58
CA VAL A 147 7.39 -6.75 -2.39
C VAL A 147 6.69 -5.86 -3.41
N VAL A 148 6.85 -6.17 -4.70
CA VAL A 148 6.44 -5.28 -5.79
C VAL A 148 4.91 -5.21 -5.94
N THR A 149 4.20 -6.25 -5.49
CA THR A 149 2.73 -6.26 -5.48
C THR A 149 2.13 -5.77 -4.15
N SER A 150 2.95 -5.55 -3.12
CA SER A 150 2.53 -5.04 -1.81
C SER A 150 2.93 -3.59 -1.57
N TRP A 151 3.88 -3.06 -2.35
CA TRP A 151 4.26 -1.66 -2.37
C TRP A 151 3.46 -0.90 -3.42
N ASN A 152 2.87 0.24 -3.04
CA ASN A 152 2.03 1.08 -3.91
C ASN A 152 0.96 0.28 -4.68
N LEU A 153 0.02 -0.32 -3.93
CA LEU A 153 -1.05 -1.16 -4.42
C LEU A 153 -1.85 -0.56 -5.58
N PRO A 154 -2.24 0.73 -5.58
CA PRO A 154 -2.92 1.34 -6.72
C PRO A 154 -2.09 1.29 -8.00
N MET A 155 -0.80 1.66 -7.92
CA MET A 155 0.10 1.63 -9.06
C MET A 155 0.36 0.20 -9.53
N SER A 156 0.62 -0.73 -8.61
CA SER A 156 0.84 -2.14 -8.94
C SER A 156 -0.39 -2.80 -9.54
N TYR A 157 -1.60 -2.42 -9.12
CA TYR A 157 -2.85 -2.85 -9.75
C TYR A 157 -2.98 -2.28 -11.17
N TRP A 158 -2.69 -0.98 -11.36
CA TRP A 158 -2.75 -0.35 -12.67
C TRP A 158 -1.75 -0.97 -13.66
N LEU A 159 -0.48 -1.07 -13.28
CA LEU A 159 0.59 -1.68 -14.08
C LEU A 159 0.25 -3.13 -14.45
N ASN A 160 -0.28 -3.90 -13.50
CA ASN A 160 -0.65 -5.28 -13.77
C ASN A 160 -1.81 -5.39 -14.79
N ASN A 161 -2.85 -4.57 -14.66
CA ASN A 161 -4.03 -4.67 -15.50
C ASN A 161 -3.86 -4.06 -16.89
N TYR A 162 -3.15 -2.93 -16.99
CA TYR A 162 -3.06 -2.16 -18.23
C TYR A 162 -1.74 -2.35 -18.98
N VAL A 163 -0.65 -2.76 -18.30
CA VAL A 163 0.66 -2.95 -18.93
C VAL A 163 1.02 -4.43 -18.99
N PHE A 164 1.16 -5.10 -17.84
CA PHE A 164 1.65 -6.47 -17.76
C PHE A 164 0.76 -7.46 -18.54
N LYS A 165 -0.55 -7.49 -18.27
CA LYS A 165 -1.48 -8.41 -18.95
C LYS A 165 -1.51 -8.22 -20.47
N ASN A 166 -1.36 -6.98 -20.94
CA ASN A 166 -1.31 -6.69 -22.37
C ASN A 166 0.02 -7.14 -22.98
N ALA A 167 1.13 -6.94 -22.27
CA ALA A 167 2.48 -7.34 -22.68
C ALA A 167 2.73 -8.85 -22.57
N LEU A 168 1.88 -9.63 -21.86
CA LEU A 168 1.98 -11.09 -21.78
C LEU A 168 1.97 -11.78 -23.14
N ARG A 169 1.38 -11.16 -24.17
CA ARG A 169 1.40 -11.66 -25.55
C ARG A 169 2.83 -11.78 -26.12
N LEU A 170 3.79 -11.03 -25.55
CA LEU A 170 5.21 -11.03 -25.93
C LEU A 170 6.06 -12.00 -25.09
N GLY A 171 5.42 -12.77 -24.19
CA GLY A 171 6.09 -13.67 -23.24
C GLY A 171 6.30 -13.05 -21.86
N THR A 172 6.48 -13.90 -20.84
CA THR A 172 6.54 -13.48 -19.43
C THR A 172 7.72 -12.56 -19.13
N PHE A 173 8.91 -12.85 -19.67
CA PHE A 173 10.10 -12.01 -19.47
C PHE A 173 9.89 -10.61 -20.05
N SER A 174 9.45 -10.54 -21.32
CA SER A 174 9.14 -9.29 -22.00
C SER A 174 8.05 -8.50 -21.27
N ALA A 175 7.02 -9.18 -20.75
CA ALA A 175 5.96 -8.54 -19.99
C ALA A 175 6.47 -7.91 -18.69
N VAL A 176 7.34 -8.60 -17.95
CA VAL A 176 7.99 -8.03 -16.76
C VAL A 176 8.84 -6.82 -17.16
N LEU A 177 9.71 -6.95 -18.15
CA LEU A 177 10.59 -5.86 -18.59
C LEU A 177 9.82 -4.62 -19.03
N VAL A 178 8.77 -4.78 -19.86
CA VAL A 178 7.90 -3.67 -20.31
C VAL A 178 7.18 -3.03 -19.13
N THR A 179 6.70 -3.82 -18.17
CA THR A 179 6.01 -3.29 -16.99
C THR A 179 6.91 -2.41 -16.13
N TYR A 180 8.15 -2.86 -15.88
CA TYR A 180 9.11 -2.06 -15.10
C TYR A 180 9.69 -0.90 -15.89
N ALA A 181 9.85 -1.02 -17.22
CA ALA A 181 10.21 0.11 -18.06
C ALA A 181 9.13 1.20 -18.04
N ALA A 182 7.85 0.83 -18.15
CA ALA A 182 6.73 1.75 -18.01
C ALA A 182 6.70 2.38 -16.60
N SER A 183 6.93 1.59 -15.55
CA SER A 183 7.05 2.10 -14.18
C SER A 183 8.18 3.12 -14.04
N ALA A 184 9.36 2.83 -14.60
CA ALA A 184 10.50 3.73 -14.57
C ALA A 184 10.21 5.06 -15.30
N LEU A 185 9.57 5.00 -16.48
CA LEU A 185 9.16 6.19 -17.22
C LEU A 185 8.15 7.06 -16.45
N LEU A 186 7.21 6.44 -15.73
CA LEU A 186 6.22 7.15 -14.92
C LEU A 186 6.82 7.91 -13.73
N HIS A 187 7.97 7.46 -13.24
CA HIS A 187 8.70 8.15 -12.18
C HIS A 187 9.65 9.25 -12.68
N GLY A 188 9.58 9.58 -13.97
CA GLY A 188 10.49 10.52 -14.63
C GLY A 188 11.78 9.85 -15.07
N PHE A 189 12.47 10.45 -16.05
CA PHE A 189 13.73 9.95 -16.63
C PHE A 189 14.94 10.03 -15.67
N SER A 190 14.75 9.70 -14.39
CA SER A 190 15.81 9.62 -13.39
C SER A 190 16.57 8.30 -13.55
N PHE A 191 17.89 8.39 -13.74
CA PHE A 191 18.72 7.20 -13.94
C PHE A 191 18.71 6.28 -12.71
N HIS A 192 18.80 6.84 -11.50
CA HIS A 192 18.80 6.06 -10.25
C HIS A 192 17.59 5.14 -10.13
N LEU A 193 16.40 5.70 -10.30
CA LEU A 193 15.17 4.96 -10.11
C LEU A 193 14.94 3.97 -11.25
N ALA A 194 15.29 4.34 -12.49
CA ALA A 194 15.26 3.43 -13.61
C ALA A 194 16.21 2.23 -13.39
N ALA A 195 17.44 2.46 -12.92
CA ALA A 195 18.40 1.40 -12.63
C ALA A 195 17.91 0.45 -11.52
N VAL A 196 17.33 1.00 -10.44
CA VAL A 196 16.72 0.22 -9.36
C VAL A 196 15.54 -0.61 -9.86
N LEU A 197 14.59 0.00 -10.58
CA LEU A 197 13.39 -0.66 -11.04
C LEU A 197 13.69 -1.74 -12.08
N LEU A 198 14.62 -1.50 -13.00
CA LEU A 198 15.04 -2.51 -13.97
C LEU A 198 15.81 -3.66 -13.31
N SER A 199 16.66 -3.38 -12.31
CA SER A 199 17.32 -4.43 -11.52
C SER A 199 16.28 -5.26 -10.75
N LEU A 200 15.32 -4.59 -10.12
CA LEU A 200 14.20 -5.21 -9.40
C LEU A 200 13.39 -6.13 -10.33
N ALA A 201 13.16 -5.72 -11.58
CA ALA A 201 12.50 -6.53 -12.60
C ALA A 201 13.24 -7.84 -12.87
N PHE A 202 14.56 -7.78 -13.06
CA PHE A 202 15.38 -8.95 -13.35
C PHE A 202 15.46 -9.90 -12.15
N ILE A 203 15.71 -9.36 -10.95
CA ILE A 203 15.73 -10.14 -9.70
C ILE A 203 14.39 -10.86 -9.49
N THR A 204 13.28 -10.13 -9.64
CA THR A 204 11.92 -10.68 -9.50
C THR A 204 11.67 -11.81 -10.48
N TYR A 205 12.08 -11.65 -11.75
CA TYR A 205 11.94 -12.67 -12.77
C TYR A 205 12.77 -13.93 -12.45
N VAL A 206 14.07 -13.77 -12.15
CA VAL A 206 14.98 -14.88 -11.86
C VAL A 206 14.52 -15.68 -10.65
N GLU A 207 14.15 -15.01 -9.55
CA GLU A 207 13.62 -15.66 -8.36
C GLU A 207 12.33 -16.44 -8.69
N HIS A 208 11.43 -15.83 -9.47
CA HIS A 208 10.16 -16.45 -9.84
C HIS A 208 10.36 -17.75 -10.64
N VAL A 209 11.20 -17.73 -11.67
CA VAL A 209 11.43 -18.93 -12.50
C VAL A 209 12.19 -20.01 -11.74
N LEU A 210 13.17 -19.63 -10.90
CA LEU A 210 13.91 -20.55 -10.06
C LEU A 210 13.00 -21.27 -9.06
N ARG A 211 12.18 -20.52 -8.30
CA ARG A 211 11.22 -21.11 -7.36
C ARG A 211 10.20 -22.01 -8.05
N LYS A 212 9.71 -21.62 -9.23
CA LYS A 212 8.76 -22.42 -10.00
C LYS A 212 9.37 -23.77 -10.39
N ARG A 213 10.62 -23.77 -10.86
CA ARG A 213 11.36 -24.99 -11.21
C ARG A 213 11.60 -25.88 -9.99
N LEU A 214 12.10 -25.31 -8.89
CA LEU A 214 12.34 -26.07 -7.67
C LEU A 214 11.05 -26.64 -7.07
N ALA A 215 9.95 -25.89 -7.13
CA ALA A 215 8.64 -26.36 -6.66
C ALA A 215 8.18 -27.60 -7.44
N GLN A 216 8.47 -27.66 -8.75
CA GLN A 216 8.17 -28.81 -9.59
C GLN A 216 9.07 -30.01 -9.26
N ILE A 217 10.39 -29.81 -9.17
CA ILE A 217 11.36 -30.89 -8.88
C ILE A 217 11.10 -31.51 -7.50
N LEU A 218 10.90 -30.68 -6.48
CA LEU A 218 10.73 -31.13 -5.10
C LEU A 218 9.27 -31.45 -4.73
N SER A 219 8.32 -31.17 -5.63
CA SER A 219 6.87 -31.18 -5.36
C SER A 219 6.55 -30.45 -4.04
N ALA A 220 6.99 -29.20 -3.92
CA ALA A 220 7.02 -28.46 -2.66
C ALA A 220 6.38 -27.05 -2.73
N CYS A 221 5.76 -26.60 -1.63
CA CYS A 221 5.11 -25.28 -1.52
C CYS A 221 6.11 -24.11 -1.35
N ILE A 222 6.98 -23.90 -2.35
CA ILE A 222 8.03 -22.86 -2.35
C ILE A 222 7.84 -21.77 -3.43
N LEU A 223 6.68 -21.76 -4.10
CA LEU A 223 6.30 -20.71 -5.06
C LEU A 223 6.38 -19.30 -4.43
N SER A 224 6.58 -18.29 -5.28
CA SER A 224 6.70 -16.88 -4.88
C SER A 224 5.48 -16.41 -4.08
N LYS A 225 4.26 -16.74 -4.54
CA LYS A 225 3.03 -16.57 -3.78
C LYS A 225 2.72 -17.84 -2.97
N ARG A 226 2.06 -17.67 -1.82
CA ARG A 226 1.59 -18.80 -1.01
C ARG A 226 0.67 -19.69 -1.87
N CYS A 227 0.87 -21.00 -1.76
CA CYS A 227 0.03 -21.96 -2.45
C CYS A 227 -1.39 -21.94 -1.88
N LEU A 228 -2.37 -22.23 -2.72
CA LEU A 228 -3.75 -22.47 -2.29
C LEU A 228 -3.83 -23.74 -1.41
N PRO A 229 -4.85 -23.87 -0.54
CA PRO A 229 -5.03 -25.04 0.32
C PRO A 229 -5.07 -26.37 -0.46
N ASP A 230 -5.65 -26.35 -1.67
CA ASP A 230 -5.83 -27.54 -2.53
C ASP A 230 -4.70 -27.73 -3.55
N CYS A 231 -3.49 -27.26 -3.26
CA CYS A 231 -2.37 -27.40 -4.19
C CYS A 231 -1.92 -28.87 -4.37
N SER A 232 -1.44 -29.21 -5.57
CA SER A 232 -0.98 -30.54 -5.96
C SER A 232 0.41 -30.93 -5.43
N HIS A 233 1.07 -30.07 -4.65
CA HIS A 233 2.38 -30.35 -4.07
C HIS A 233 2.29 -31.37 -2.92
N ARG A 234 3.20 -32.35 -2.93
CA ARG A 234 3.32 -33.39 -1.90
C ARG A 234 3.87 -32.81 -0.59
N HIS A 235 4.87 -31.95 -0.66
CA HIS A 235 5.53 -31.35 0.50
C HIS A 235 4.95 -29.96 0.79
N ARG A 236 3.95 -29.90 1.68
CA ARG A 236 3.23 -28.66 2.01
C ARG A 236 3.83 -27.90 3.19
N LEU A 237 4.08 -28.59 4.30
CA LEU A 237 4.44 -27.99 5.60
C LEU A 237 5.75 -28.52 6.20
N GLY A 238 6.51 -29.31 5.45
CA GLY A 238 7.77 -29.90 5.92
C GLY A 238 8.82 -28.86 6.31
N LEU A 239 9.73 -29.23 7.22
CA LEU A 239 10.82 -28.35 7.69
C LEU A 239 11.67 -27.82 6.53
N GLY A 240 11.98 -28.66 5.53
CA GLY A 240 12.71 -28.24 4.33
C GLY A 240 11.98 -27.18 3.49
N VAL A 241 10.64 -27.23 3.42
CA VAL A 241 9.83 -26.23 2.71
C VAL A 241 9.87 -24.89 3.44
N ARG A 242 9.80 -24.92 4.77
CA ARG A 242 9.92 -23.70 5.60
C ARG A 242 11.32 -23.11 5.48
N ALA A 243 12.36 -23.93 5.59
CA ALA A 243 13.76 -23.52 5.45
C ALA A 243 14.04 -22.89 4.08
N LEU A 244 13.59 -23.50 2.98
CA LEU A 244 13.75 -22.94 1.64
C LEU A 244 13.02 -21.59 1.48
N ASN A 245 11.80 -21.47 1.99
CA ASN A 245 11.08 -20.21 1.93
C ASN A 245 11.72 -19.11 2.79
N LEU A 246 12.27 -19.46 3.95
CA LEU A 246 13.04 -18.53 4.79
C LEU A 246 14.32 -18.09 4.08
N LEU A 247 15.03 -19.02 3.43
CA LEU A 247 16.23 -18.70 2.65
C LEU A 247 15.93 -17.72 1.52
N PHE A 248 14.89 -17.97 0.73
CA PHE A 248 14.51 -17.03 -0.33
C PHE A 248 13.95 -15.71 0.21
N GLY A 249 13.26 -15.72 1.35
CA GLY A 249 12.82 -14.48 2.01
C GLY A 249 14.01 -13.64 2.48
N ALA A 250 15.02 -14.27 3.10
CA ALA A 250 16.27 -13.61 3.47
C ALA A 250 17.01 -13.06 2.24
N LEU A 251 17.00 -13.80 1.14
CA LEU A 251 17.54 -13.34 -0.15
C LEU A 251 16.79 -12.10 -0.68
N ALA A 252 15.46 -12.08 -0.58
CA ALA A 252 14.65 -10.93 -0.97
C ALA A 252 14.94 -9.69 -0.11
N VAL A 253 15.07 -9.86 1.22
CA VAL A 253 15.48 -8.78 2.13
C VAL A 253 16.88 -8.25 1.78
N PHE A 254 17.83 -9.15 1.48
CA PHE A 254 19.17 -8.76 1.03
C PHE A 254 19.13 -7.94 -0.27
N HIS A 255 18.36 -8.39 -1.28
CA HIS A 255 18.19 -7.64 -2.51
C HIS A 255 17.54 -6.27 -2.28
N LEU A 256 16.55 -6.20 -1.40
CA LEU A 256 15.85 -4.96 -1.08
C LEU A 256 16.77 -3.97 -0.34
N ALA A 257 17.56 -4.43 0.63
CA ALA A 257 18.54 -3.59 1.32
C ALA A 257 19.63 -3.06 0.36
N TYR A 258 20.12 -3.92 -0.55
CA TYR A 258 21.09 -3.52 -1.56
C TYR A 258 20.53 -2.48 -2.55
N LEU A 259 19.29 -2.66 -3.02
CA LEU A 259 18.66 -1.68 -3.92
C LEU A 259 18.29 -0.40 -3.18
N GLY A 260 17.88 -0.53 -1.91
CA GLY A 260 17.48 0.55 -1.02
C GLY A 260 18.63 1.47 -0.63
N SER A 261 19.87 0.97 -0.56
CA SER A 261 21.06 1.77 -0.21
C SER A 261 21.38 2.89 -1.20
N LEU A 262 20.71 2.94 -2.35
CA LEU A 262 20.80 4.04 -3.31
C LEU A 262 19.96 5.26 -2.90
N PHE A 263 19.01 5.10 -1.97
CA PHE A 263 18.15 6.17 -1.46
C PHE A 263 18.57 6.71 -0.09
N ASP A 264 19.68 6.21 0.46
CA ASP A 264 20.30 6.71 1.69
C ASP A 264 21.09 7.99 1.37
N VAL A 265 20.34 9.04 1.00
CA VAL A 265 20.89 10.38 0.76
C VAL A 265 20.65 11.18 2.04
N ASP A 266 21.73 11.51 2.75
CA ASP A 266 21.71 12.47 3.85
C ASP A 266 21.08 13.77 3.36
N VAL A 267 20.09 14.28 4.09
CA VAL A 267 19.20 15.39 3.73
C VAL A 267 19.96 16.74 3.54
N ASP A 268 21.27 16.77 3.74
CA ASP A 268 22.09 17.98 3.71
C ASP A 268 22.68 18.34 2.33
N ASP A 269 22.82 17.42 1.36
CA ASP A 269 23.32 17.77 0.02
C ASP A 269 22.16 18.01 -0.96
N THR A 270 21.55 19.19 -0.83
CA THR A 270 20.46 19.68 -1.70
C THR A 270 20.92 20.22 -3.06
N THR A 271 22.10 19.85 -3.53
CA THR A 271 22.62 20.25 -4.83
C THR A 271 23.25 19.03 -5.51
N GLU A 272 22.65 18.52 -6.60
CA GLU A 272 23.34 18.44 -7.89
C GLU A 272 22.56 17.68 -8.96
N GLU A 273 22.88 18.02 -10.20
CA GLU A 273 22.11 17.90 -11.42
C GLU A 273 21.99 16.45 -11.95
N GLN A 274 20.98 16.23 -12.81
CA GLN A 274 20.64 14.97 -13.49
C GLN A 274 21.81 14.20 -14.14
N GLY A 275 22.99 14.82 -14.33
CA GLY A 275 24.20 14.20 -14.87
C GLY A 275 25.10 13.48 -13.85
N TYR A 276 25.13 13.90 -12.58
CA TYR A 276 25.98 13.27 -11.55
C TYR A 276 25.38 11.95 -11.02
N GLY A 277 24.07 11.78 -11.21
CA GLY A 277 23.32 10.65 -10.68
C GLY A 277 23.72 9.27 -11.20
N MET A 278 24.09 9.16 -12.48
CA MET A 278 24.56 7.90 -13.05
C MET A 278 25.89 7.47 -12.43
N ALA A 279 26.85 8.38 -12.36
CA ALA A 279 28.16 8.13 -11.78
C ALA A 279 28.03 7.73 -10.30
N TYR A 280 27.19 8.43 -9.53
CA TYR A 280 26.89 8.08 -8.15
C TYR A 280 26.31 6.67 -8.00
N THR A 281 25.29 6.31 -8.81
CA THR A 281 24.66 4.97 -8.77
C THR A 281 25.68 3.86 -9.03
N VAL A 282 26.47 4.03 -10.09
CA VAL A 282 27.47 3.05 -10.51
C VAL A 282 28.60 2.96 -9.47
N HIS A 283 29.05 4.09 -8.93
CA HIS A 283 30.06 4.13 -7.88
C HIS A 283 29.57 3.38 -6.64
N LYS A 284 28.33 3.65 -6.18
CA LYS A 284 27.78 3.00 -4.99
C LYS A 284 27.63 1.48 -5.14
N TRP A 285 27.16 1.02 -6.30
CA TRP A 285 27.11 -0.41 -6.57
C TRP A 285 28.48 -1.06 -6.76
N SER A 286 29.46 -0.29 -7.26
CA SER A 286 30.85 -0.72 -7.32
C SER A 286 31.44 -0.92 -5.90
N GLU A 287 31.16 -0.02 -4.95
CA GLU A 287 31.56 -0.21 -3.54
C GLU A 287 30.97 -1.50 -2.93
N LEU A 288 29.72 -1.81 -3.28
CA LEU A 288 29.04 -3.04 -2.89
C LEU A 288 29.43 -4.26 -3.75
N SER A 289 30.45 -4.12 -4.60
CA SER A 289 30.96 -5.16 -5.50
C SER A 289 29.88 -5.81 -6.38
N TRP A 290 28.82 -5.09 -6.71
CA TRP A 290 27.68 -5.60 -7.48
C TRP A 290 27.05 -6.87 -6.88
N ALA A 291 27.15 -7.06 -5.56
CA ALA A 291 26.89 -8.34 -4.90
C ALA A 291 25.50 -8.92 -5.22
N SER A 292 24.45 -8.09 -5.15
CA SER A 292 23.07 -8.50 -5.47
C SER A 292 22.90 -8.93 -6.93
N HIS A 293 23.53 -8.22 -7.87
CA HIS A 293 23.51 -8.57 -9.29
C HIS A 293 24.24 -9.90 -9.55
N TRP A 294 25.39 -10.12 -8.90
CA TRP A 294 26.13 -11.39 -8.99
C TRP A 294 25.36 -12.57 -8.39
N VAL A 295 24.75 -12.38 -7.23
CA VAL A 295 23.90 -13.39 -6.60
C VAL A 295 22.72 -13.75 -7.52
N THR A 296 22.08 -12.75 -8.13
CA THR A 296 21.00 -12.97 -9.10
C THR A 296 21.48 -13.72 -10.33
N PHE A 297 22.66 -13.37 -10.84
CA PHE A 297 23.28 -14.07 -11.96
C PHE A 297 23.60 -15.54 -11.61
N GLY A 298 24.13 -15.79 -10.40
CA GLY A 298 24.35 -17.13 -9.87
C GLY A 298 23.04 -17.94 -9.75
N CYS A 299 21.97 -17.34 -9.24
CA CYS A 299 20.64 -17.95 -9.21
C CYS A 299 20.11 -18.28 -10.61
N TRP A 300 20.36 -17.41 -11.60
CA TRP A 300 19.98 -17.65 -12.98
C TRP A 300 20.77 -18.79 -13.62
N ILE A 301 22.09 -18.86 -13.41
CA ILE A 301 22.92 -20.00 -13.84
C ILE A 301 22.41 -21.28 -13.19
N PHE A 302 22.20 -21.27 -11.88
CA PHE A 302 21.68 -22.44 -11.16
C PHE A 302 20.34 -22.90 -11.73
N TYR A 303 19.41 -21.97 -11.98
CA TYR A 303 18.14 -22.25 -12.67
C TYR A 303 18.35 -22.92 -14.04
N ARG A 304 19.36 -22.49 -14.82
CA ARG A 304 19.70 -23.08 -16.11
C ARG A 304 20.32 -24.48 -15.99
N LEU A 305 21.07 -24.75 -14.93
CA LEU A 305 21.74 -26.04 -14.70
C LEU A 305 20.80 -27.13 -14.18
N ILE A 306 19.79 -26.76 -13.39
CA ILE A 306 18.76 -27.70 -12.89
C ILE A 306 17.64 -27.95 -13.91
N GLY A 307 17.79 -27.43 -15.13
CA GLY A 307 16.80 -27.39 -16.19
C GLY A 307 17.09 -28.35 -17.32
#